data_AF-X1PS36-F1
#
_entry.id   AF-X1PS36-F1
#
_cell.length_a   1.000
_cell.length_b   1.000
_cell.length_c   1.000
_cell.angle_alpha   90.00
_cell.angle_beta   90.00
_cell.angle_gamma   90.00
#
_symmetry.space_group_name_H-M   'P 1'
#
loop_
_entity.id
_entity.type
_entity.pdbx_description
1 polymer ?
#
loop_
_entity_poly.entity_id
_entity_poly.type
_entity_poly.pdbx_seq_one_letter_code
_entity_poly.pdbx_strand_id
1 'polypeptide(L)' 'MPTQAQVQGLGEFAHRGFTLEHLGCEVLLLLHEGELVARFSQVGATQASLQHECARHGERVNMT' A
#
# COMPACT_ATOMS: atom_id res chain seq x y z
N MET A 1 4.96 -10.94 -6.94
CA MET A 1 5.65 -10.78 -5.64
C MET A 1 6.13 -9.34 -5.57
N PRO A 2 5.72 -8.55 -4.56
CA PRO A 2 6.18 -7.17 -4.45
C PRO A 2 7.70 -7.14 -4.32
N THR A 3 8.34 -6.17 -4.96
CA THR A 3 9.78 -6.00 -4.81
C THR A 3 10.12 -5.54 -3.39
N GLN A 4 11.34 -5.83 -2.93
CA GLN A 4 11.79 -5.39 -1.60
C GLN A 4 11.69 -3.87 -1.43
N ALA A 5 11.97 -3.09 -2.49
CA ALA A 5 11.82 -1.63 -2.47
C ALA A 5 10.37 -1.18 -2.24
N GLN A 6 9.38 -1.89 -2.79
CA GLN A 6 7.96 -1.59 -2.60
C GLN A 6 7.49 -1.95 -1.19
N VAL A 7 7.94 -3.11 -0.66
CA VAL A 7 7.67 -3.50 0.74
C VAL A 7 8.30 -2.49 1.71
N GLN A 8 9.54 -2.08 1.47
CA GLN A 8 10.20 -1.01 2.24
C GLN A 8 9.48 0.33 2.10
N GLY A 9 8.84 0.58 0.95
CA GLY A 9 8.06 1.80 0.69
C GLY A 9 6.89 2.00 1.66
N LEU A 10 6.31 0.92 2.20
CA LEU A 10 5.28 1.01 3.24
C LEU A 10 5.84 1.60 4.55
N GLY A 11 7.12 1.37 4.86
CA GLY A 11 7.76 1.86 6.09
C GLY A 11 6.95 1.50 7.34
N GLU A 12 6.68 2.50 8.18
CA GLU A 12 5.92 2.32 9.42
C GLU A 12 4.47 1.83 9.21
N PHE A 13 3.89 2.06 8.03
CA PHE A 13 2.51 1.64 7.74
C PHE A 13 2.38 0.11 7.69
N ALA A 14 3.45 -0.62 7.42
CA ALA A 14 3.45 -2.08 7.51
C ALA A 14 3.11 -2.57 8.93
N HIS A 15 3.53 -1.83 9.97
CA HIS A 15 3.18 -2.14 11.36
C HIS A 15 1.74 -1.79 11.73
N ARG A 16 1.07 -1.00 10.88
CA ARG A 16 -0.33 -0.58 11.05
C ARG A 16 -1.28 -1.43 10.21
N GLY A 17 -0.87 -2.62 9.77
CA GLY A 17 -1.73 -3.54 9.03
C GLY A 17 -1.81 -3.30 7.53
N PHE A 18 -0.99 -2.39 6.96
CA PHE A 18 -0.90 -2.24 5.52
C PHE A 18 -0.02 -3.31 4.88
N THR A 19 -0.48 -3.88 3.76
CA THR A 19 0.26 -4.88 2.99
C THR A 19 0.18 -4.59 1.49
N LEU A 20 1.10 -5.20 0.74
CA LEU A 20 1.11 -5.15 -0.72
C LEU A 20 0.97 -6.55 -1.31
N GLU A 21 0.02 -6.69 -2.24
CA GLU A 21 -0.18 -7.92 -2.98
C GLU A 21 -0.05 -7.69 -4.48
N HIS A 22 0.48 -8.68 -5.20
CA HIS A 22 0.52 -8.65 -6.65
C HIS A 22 -0.77 -9.20 -7.24
N LEU A 23 -1.40 -8.42 -8.11
CA LEU A 23 -2.46 -8.89 -8.98
C LEU A 23 -1.89 -9.05 -10.39
N GLY A 24 -1.38 -10.24 -10.68
CA GLY A 24 -0.69 -10.52 -11.94
C GLY A 24 0.68 -9.84 -12.04
N CYS A 25 1.08 -9.49 -13.28
CA CYS A 25 2.42 -9.00 -13.58
C CYS A 25 2.58 -7.49 -13.39
N GLU A 26 1.49 -6.72 -13.49
CA GLU A 26 1.57 -5.27 -13.65
C GLU A 26 0.89 -4.47 -12.53
N VAL A 27 0.06 -5.12 -11.72
CA VAL A 27 -0.77 -4.45 -10.72
C VAL A 27 -0.34 -4.84 -9.31
N LEU A 28 -0.24 -3.84 -8.45
CA LEU A 28 -0.06 -3.95 -7.01
C LEU A 28 -1.32 -3.46 -6.30
N LEU A 29 -1.79 -4.27 -5.36
CA LEU A 29 -2.90 -3.95 -4.48
C LEU A 29 -2.32 -3.49 -3.15
N LEU A 30 -2.69 -2.28 -2.73
CA LEU A 30 -2.48 -1.82 -1.37
C LEU A 30 -3.69 -2.22 -0.54
N LEU A 31 -3.44 -3.02 0.49
CA LEU A 31 -4.45 -3.52 1.40
C LEU A 31 -4.21 -2.94 2.80
N HIS A 32 -5.27 -2.77 3.57
CA HIS A 32 -5.23 -2.44 4.99
C HIS A 32 -6.13 -3.45 5.71
N GLU A 33 -5.53 -4.28 6.57
CA GLU A 33 -6.21 -5.38 7.26
C GLU A 33 -7.00 -6.33 6.32
N GLY A 34 -6.51 -6.53 5.10
CA GLY A 34 -7.13 -7.37 4.07
C GLY A 34 -8.14 -6.66 3.17
N GLU A 35 -8.51 -5.40 3.48
CA GLU A 35 -9.40 -4.59 2.66
C GLU A 35 -8.64 -3.78 1.60
N LEU A 36 -9.18 -3.72 0.38
CA LEU A 36 -8.57 -2.99 -0.72
C LEU A 36 -8.63 -1.48 -0.51
N VAL A 37 -7.46 -0.86 -0.37
CA VAL A 37 -7.30 0.60 -0.25
C VAL A 37 -7.10 1.25 -1.62
N ALA A 38 -6.14 0.74 -2.39
CA ALA A 38 -5.75 1.31 -3.67
C ALA A 38 -5.13 0.28 -4.62
N ARG A 39 -5.13 0.61 -5.92
CA ARG A 39 -4.45 -0.16 -6.97
C ARG A 39 -3.38 0.70 -7.62
N PHE A 40 -2.21 0.13 -7.81
CA PHE A 40 -1.08 0.77 -8.46
C PHE A 40 -0.62 -0.05 -9.65
N SER A 41 -0.14 0.62 -10.69
CA SER A 41 0.77 -0.04 -11.61
C SER A 41 2.09 -0.30 -10.90
N GLN A 42 2.84 -1.31 -11.33
CA GLN A 42 4.14 -1.63 -10.73
C GLN A 42 5.09 -0.42 -10.70
N VAL A 43 5.10 0.38 -11.76
CA VAL A 43 5.91 1.61 -11.88
C VAL A 43 5.34 2.74 -11.01
N GLY A 44 4.03 2.82 -10.86
CA GLY A 44 3.34 3.82 -10.04
C GLY A 44 3.37 3.54 -8.54
N ALA A 45 3.72 2.32 -8.12
CA ALA A 45 3.89 1.92 -6.73
C ALA A 45 5.23 2.39 -6.14
N THR A 46 5.48 3.71 -6.20
CA THR A 46 6.64 4.34 -5.57
C THR A 46 6.42 4.47 -4.06
N GLN A 47 7.50 4.62 -3.29
CA GLN A 47 7.39 4.88 -1.86
C GLN A 47 6.49 6.08 -1.53
N ALA A 48 6.65 7.20 -2.25
CA ALA A 48 5.89 8.41 -1.98
C ALA A 48 4.38 8.21 -2.22
N SER A 49 4.01 7.53 -3.31
CA SER A 49 2.60 7.27 -3.63
C SER A 49 1.97 6.27 -2.66
N LEU A 50 2.71 5.24 -2.25
CA LEU A 50 2.28 4.28 -1.23
C LEU A 50 2.04 4.96 0.13
N GLN A 51 2.98 5.77 0.60
CA GLN A 51 2.87 6.46 1.88
C GLN A 51 1.74 7.50 1.88
N HIS A 52 1.56 8.22 0.77
CA HIS A 52 0.44 9.15 0.61
C HIS A 52 -0.91 8.45 0.79
N GLU A 53 -1.11 7.32 0.11
CA GLU A 53 -2.36 6.56 0.20
C GLU A 53 -2.57 5.93 1.59
N CYS A 54 -1.51 5.42 2.23
CA CYS A 54 -1.60 4.90 3.59
C CYS A 54 -2.02 5.99 4.59
N ALA A 55 -1.40 7.18 4.52
CA ALA A 55 -1.76 8.31 5.37
C ALA A 55 -3.20 8.75 5.17
N ARG A 56 -3.61 8.93 3.91
CA ARG A 56 -4.97 9.33 3.53
C ARG A 56 -6.03 8.35 4.02
N HIS A 57 -5.76 7.04 3.94
CA HIS A 57 -6.67 6.02 4.43
C HIS A 57 -6.71 5.97 5.96
N GLY A 58 -5.54 6.02 6.62
CA GLY A 58 -5.44 5.99 8.09
C GLY A 58 -6.17 7.15 8.76
N GLU A 59 -6.09 8.36 8.21
CA GLU A 59 -6.86 9.53 8.69
C GLU A 59 -8.37 9.31 8.60
N ARG A 60 -8.84 8.59 7.57
CA ARG A 60 -10.27 8.29 7.38
C ARG A 60 -10.78 7.24 8.36
N VAL A 61 -9.97 6.21 8.66
CA VAL A 61 -10.33 5.16 9.63
C VAL A 61 -10.34 5.70 11.06
N ASN A 62 -9.43 6.62 11.40
CA ASN A 62 -9.36 7.20 12.75
C ASN A 62 -10.52 8.16 13.10
N MET A 63 -11.41 8.46 12.14
CA MET A 63 -12.61 9.29 12.32
C MET A 63 -13.90 8.46 12.44
N THR A 64 -13.82 7.12 12.40
CA THR A 64 -14.96 6.20 12.51
C THR A 64 -14.90 5.47 13.85
#